data_AF-A0A0C9TUX2-F1
#
_entry.id   AF-A0A0C9TUX2-F1
#
_cell.length_a   1.000
_cell.length_b   1.000
_cell.length_c   1.000
_cell.angle_alpha   90.00
_cell.angle_beta   90.00
_cell.angle_gamma   90.00
#
_symmetry.space_group_name_H-M   'P 1'
#
loop_
_entity.id
_entity.type
_entity.pdbx_description
1 polymer ?
#
loop_
_entity_poly.entity_id
_entity_poly.type
_entity_poly.pdbx_seq_one_letter_code
_entity_poly.pdbx_strand_id
1 'polypeptide(L)'
;MTISLKMRCFQIENMNDGGCAMLHTPKPSRLDTMIDTLPPYKTFEPRSLNGTFTIVSSDHAPNKFDHPNGKQRGLQHGNLPYGKFRYIPNGLPGVETRVLLLFTGGILSERISPQKFVEVTSTNPAKLYGLKKKGAIGPGFDADIVIWYSQKGFQPFKLTNEMLHHAIDYTPLEGIEFKNWPRYTIIRGRVVFSHGEVVGKMGYGQFIKRGKSSLPGPRDVWFSEWRP
;
A
#
# COMPACT_ATOMS: atom_id res chain seq x y z
N MET A 1 -5.03 -18.91 6.91
CA MET A 1 -6.09 -17.88 7.07
C MET A 1 -5.96 -16.87 5.92
N THR A 2 -6.76 -17.02 4.87
CA THR A 2 -6.87 -16.06 3.77
C THR A 2 -7.63 -14.85 4.31
N ILE A 3 -7.06 -13.64 4.23
CA ILE A 3 -7.81 -12.41 4.50
C ILE A 3 -8.73 -12.22 3.31
N SER A 4 -9.86 -12.93 3.33
CA SER A 4 -10.95 -12.73 2.40
C SER A 4 -11.76 -11.55 2.92
N LEU A 5 -11.44 -10.34 2.42
CA LEU A 5 -12.44 -9.29 2.34
C LEU A 5 -13.54 -9.85 1.44
N LYS A 6 -14.62 -10.34 2.06
CA LYS A 6 -15.77 -10.91 1.38
C LYS A 6 -16.53 -9.76 0.70
N MET A 7 -15.97 -9.22 -0.38
CA MET A 7 -16.70 -8.38 -1.32
C MET A 7 -17.51 -9.30 -2.22
N ARG A 8 -18.78 -8.96 -2.45
CA ARG A 8 -19.53 -9.50 -3.58
C ARG A 8 -18.87 -8.95 -4.84
N CYS A 9 -17.90 -9.68 -5.37
CA CYS A 9 -17.40 -9.44 -6.70
C CYS A 9 -18.56 -9.67 -7.67
N PHE A 10 -18.77 -8.74 -8.60
CA PHE A 10 -19.73 -8.89 -9.69
C PHE A 10 -19.43 -10.19 -10.46
N GLN A 11 -20.30 -11.17 -10.30
CA GLN A 11 -20.33 -12.36 -11.15
C GLN A 11 -20.84 -11.89 -12.52
N ILE A 12 -19.96 -11.84 -13.52
CA ILE A 12 -20.37 -11.77 -14.92
C ILE A 12 -20.78 -13.20 -15.30
N GLU A 13 -22.07 -13.49 -15.20
CA GLU A 13 -22.62 -14.71 -15.79
C GLU A 13 -22.91 -14.43 -17.27
N ASN A 14 -22.38 -15.30 -18.14
CA ASN A 14 -22.64 -15.28 -19.58
C ASN A 14 -24.15 -15.42 -19.82
N MET A 15 -24.77 -14.39 -20.39
CA MET A 15 -26.14 -14.47 -20.93
C MET A 15 -26.07 -14.71 -22.44
N ASN A 16 -26.39 -15.94 -22.85
CA ASN A 16 -27.13 -16.11 -24.09
C ASN A 16 -28.54 -15.56 -23.88
N ASP A 17 -29.14 -15.03 -24.94
CA ASP A 17 -30.54 -14.58 -25.05
C ASP A 17 -30.76 -13.06 -24.91
N GLY A 18 -30.44 -12.34 -25.99
CA GLY A 18 -31.40 -11.50 -26.73
C GLY A 18 -32.15 -10.33 -26.06
N GLY A 19 -31.97 -10.06 -24.76
CA GLY A 19 -32.66 -9.00 -24.04
C GLY A 19 -31.72 -7.85 -23.67
N CYS A 20 -32.00 -6.63 -24.16
CA CYS A 20 -31.35 -5.43 -23.66
C CYS A 20 -31.83 -5.15 -22.22
N ALA A 21 -31.18 -5.78 -21.24
CA ALA A 21 -31.37 -5.46 -19.83
C ALA A 21 -30.61 -4.18 -19.51
N MET A 22 -31.35 -3.11 -19.17
CA MET A 22 -30.81 -1.99 -18.42
C MET A 22 -30.27 -2.55 -17.09
N LEU A 23 -28.97 -2.87 -17.04
CA LEU A 23 -28.28 -3.34 -15.85
C LEU A 23 -28.49 -2.32 -14.73
N HIS A 24 -29.38 -2.65 -13.79
CA HIS A 24 -29.52 -1.93 -12.53
C HIS A 24 -28.24 -2.18 -11.72
N THR A 25 -27.25 -1.31 -11.86
CA THR A 25 -26.08 -1.33 -10.98
C THR A 25 -26.55 -0.91 -9.58
N PRO A 26 -26.40 -1.74 -8.53
CA PRO A 26 -26.73 -1.33 -7.17
C PRO A 26 -25.94 -0.06 -6.79
N LYS A 27 -26.49 0.75 -5.88
CA LYS A 27 -25.83 1.99 -5.41
C LYS A 27 -24.46 1.59 -4.87
N PRO A 28 -23.36 2.24 -5.29
CA PRO A 28 -22.06 2.04 -4.66
C PRO A 28 -22.22 2.32 -3.18
N SER A 29 -21.87 1.34 -2.35
CA SER A 29 -21.90 1.51 -0.91
C SER A 29 -20.82 2.49 -0.45
N ARG A 30 -20.92 2.97 0.79
CA ARG A 30 -19.87 3.74 1.47
C ARG A 30 -18.51 3.03 1.35
N LEU A 31 -18.50 1.71 1.48
CA LEU A 31 -17.28 0.92 1.39
C LEU A 31 -16.72 0.88 -0.04
N ASP A 32 -17.57 0.73 -1.07
CA ASP A 32 -17.14 0.61 -2.46
C ASP A 32 -16.43 1.88 -2.96
N THR A 33 -16.90 3.06 -2.54
CA THR A 33 -16.25 4.33 -2.88
C THR A 33 -14.97 4.57 -2.08
N MET A 34 -14.91 4.11 -0.82
CA MET A 34 -13.70 4.22 0.01
C MET A 34 -12.52 3.45 -0.57
N ILE A 35 -12.75 2.30 -1.20
CA ILE A 35 -11.72 1.39 -1.70
C ILE A 35 -11.36 1.59 -3.18
N ASP A 36 -11.97 2.57 -3.86
CA ASP A 36 -11.79 2.75 -5.30
C ASP A 36 -10.35 3.14 -5.67
N THR A 37 -9.70 2.30 -6.48
CA THR A 37 -8.32 2.42 -6.95
C THR A 37 -8.17 1.99 -8.40
N LEU A 38 -7.10 2.45 -9.03
CA LEU A 38 -6.65 1.95 -10.33
C LEU A 38 -5.23 1.37 -10.20
N PRO A 39 -5.00 0.07 -10.48
CA PRO A 39 -6.00 -0.95 -10.84
C PRO A 39 -6.97 -1.27 -9.68
N PRO A 40 -8.19 -1.78 -9.97
CA PRO A 40 -9.17 -2.13 -8.94
C PRO A 40 -8.69 -3.31 -8.10
N TYR A 41 -9.16 -3.38 -6.86
CA TYR A 41 -8.80 -4.45 -5.92
C TYR A 41 -9.16 -5.83 -6.50
N LYS A 42 -8.22 -6.77 -6.41
CA LYS A 42 -8.42 -8.19 -6.75
C LYS A 42 -8.06 -9.04 -5.54
N THR A 43 -8.69 -10.21 -5.42
CA THR A 43 -8.26 -11.22 -4.46
C THR A 43 -6.80 -11.60 -4.75
N PHE A 44 -5.92 -11.36 -3.77
CA PHE A 44 -4.50 -11.60 -3.90
C PHE A 44 -4.11 -12.85 -3.12
N GLU A 45 -3.60 -13.86 -3.81
CA GLU A 45 -3.08 -15.07 -3.18
C GLU A 45 -1.65 -14.84 -2.66
N PRO A 46 -1.37 -15.09 -1.36
CA PRO A 46 -0.07 -14.78 -0.75
C PRO A 46 1.14 -15.60 -1.26
N ARG A 47 0.94 -16.53 -2.21
CA ARG A 47 2.02 -17.24 -2.92
C ARG A 47 2.83 -16.35 -3.88
N SER A 48 2.46 -15.09 -3.96
CA SER A 48 2.93 -14.07 -4.89
C SER A 48 4.36 -13.55 -4.67
N LEU A 49 4.93 -13.67 -3.47
CA LEU A 49 6.28 -13.18 -3.17
C LEU A 49 7.39 -14.21 -3.44
N ASN A 50 7.17 -15.07 -4.44
CA ASN A 50 8.10 -16.09 -4.94
C ASN A 50 9.22 -15.53 -5.86
N GLY A 51 9.37 -14.21 -5.94
CA GLY A 51 10.29 -13.54 -6.88
C GLY A 51 9.60 -12.82 -8.04
N THR A 52 8.29 -13.04 -8.24
CA THR A 52 7.51 -12.32 -9.28
C THR A 52 7.46 -10.81 -9.02
N PHE A 53 7.21 -10.40 -7.77
CA PHE A 53 7.20 -8.99 -7.40
C PHE A 53 8.56 -8.54 -6.86
N THR A 54 9.17 -7.58 -7.54
CA THR A 54 10.47 -7.01 -7.15
C THR A 54 10.35 -6.10 -5.92
N ILE A 55 9.27 -5.32 -5.83
CA ILE A 55 9.03 -4.35 -4.77
C ILE A 55 7.58 -4.37 -4.29
N VAL A 56 7.34 -3.90 -3.07
CA VAL A 56 6.00 -3.63 -2.53
C VAL A 56 5.84 -2.13 -2.25
N SER A 57 4.84 -1.52 -2.86
CA SER A 57 4.46 -0.11 -2.64
C SER A 57 3.02 -0.02 -2.13
N SER A 58 2.65 1.12 -1.55
CA SER A 58 1.29 1.38 -1.07
C SER A 58 0.38 1.98 -2.13
N ASP A 59 0.94 2.56 -3.20
CA ASP A 59 0.21 3.43 -4.13
C ASP A 59 -0.59 4.53 -3.40
N HIS A 60 0.07 5.18 -2.43
CA HIS A 60 -0.57 6.15 -1.56
C HIS A 60 -1.00 7.40 -2.32
N ALA A 61 -2.32 7.53 -2.53
CA ALA A 61 -2.95 8.68 -3.18
C ALA A 61 -4.34 8.95 -2.57
N PRO A 62 -4.42 9.25 -1.26
CA PRO A 62 -5.70 9.34 -0.59
C PRO A 62 -6.45 10.62 -0.91
N ASN A 63 -7.77 10.53 -0.89
CA ASN A 63 -8.67 11.67 -0.86
C ASN A 63 -9.58 11.50 0.34
N LYS A 64 -9.88 12.58 1.06
CA LYS A 64 -10.85 12.53 2.17
C LYS A 64 -12.20 11.97 1.69
N PHE A 65 -12.87 11.21 2.54
CA PHE A 65 -14.18 10.66 2.25
C PHE A 65 -15.26 11.74 2.28
N ASP A 66 -15.31 12.52 3.36
CA ASP A 66 -16.38 13.50 3.65
C ASP A 66 -16.10 14.91 3.08
N HIS A 67 -15.06 15.08 2.27
CA HIS A 67 -14.78 16.34 1.59
C HIS A 67 -15.68 16.52 0.36
N PRO A 68 -16.15 17.75 0.01
CA PRO A 68 -17.01 17.99 -1.16
C PRO A 68 -16.40 17.50 -2.49
N ASN A 69 -15.08 17.62 -2.63
CA ASN A 69 -14.32 17.09 -3.79
C ASN A 69 -13.68 15.71 -3.52
N GLY A 70 -14.10 15.04 -2.46
CA GLY A 70 -13.56 13.77 -1.97
C GLY A 70 -14.20 12.53 -2.61
N LYS A 71 -14.09 11.39 -1.93
CA LYS A 71 -14.62 10.10 -2.43
C LYS A 71 -16.12 10.15 -2.76
N GLN A 72 -16.89 10.95 -2.02
CA GLN A 72 -18.34 11.11 -2.26
C GLN A 72 -18.70 11.85 -3.55
N ARG A 73 -17.73 12.49 -4.24
CA ARG A 73 -17.99 13.18 -5.51
C ARG A 73 -18.64 12.26 -6.55
N GLY A 74 -18.24 10.98 -6.57
CA GLY A 74 -18.85 9.98 -7.44
C GLY A 74 -20.34 9.75 -7.17
N LEU A 75 -20.80 9.96 -5.94
CA LEU A 75 -22.20 9.79 -5.52
C LEU A 75 -23.07 11.03 -5.81
N GLN A 76 -22.45 12.21 -5.85
CA GLN A 76 -23.15 13.50 -5.97
C GLN A 76 -23.25 14.01 -7.41
N HIS A 77 -22.44 13.48 -8.33
CA HIS A 77 -22.36 14.02 -9.69
C HIS A 77 -23.61 13.67 -10.54
N GLY A 78 -24.43 14.70 -10.83
CA GLY A 78 -25.49 14.66 -11.84
C GLY A 78 -26.87 14.20 -11.35
N ASN A 79 -27.18 14.28 -10.04
CA ASN A 79 -28.45 13.85 -9.45
C ASN A 79 -28.86 12.42 -9.84
N LEU A 80 -27.88 11.56 -10.13
CA LEU A 80 -28.15 10.19 -10.51
C LEU A 80 -28.38 9.34 -9.26
N PRO A 81 -29.41 8.47 -9.25
CA PRO A 81 -29.79 7.72 -8.06
C PRO A 81 -28.67 6.82 -7.50
N TYR A 82 -27.67 6.47 -8.32
CA TYR A 82 -26.59 5.53 -8.00
C TYR A 82 -25.18 6.14 -8.12
N GLY A 83 -25.03 7.44 -8.43
CA GLY A 83 -23.70 8.00 -8.73
C GLY A 83 -23.02 7.40 -9.97
N LYS A 84 -21.77 7.79 -10.22
CA LYS A 84 -20.92 7.31 -11.33
C LYS A 84 -19.48 7.12 -10.86
N PHE A 85 -18.99 5.88 -10.92
CA PHE A 85 -17.63 5.52 -10.46
C PHE A 85 -16.52 6.34 -11.14
N ARG A 86 -16.70 6.71 -12.41
CA ARG A 86 -15.76 7.54 -13.19
C ARG A 86 -15.41 8.88 -12.51
N TYR A 87 -16.26 9.38 -11.61
CA TYR A 87 -16.05 10.63 -10.90
C TYR A 87 -15.54 10.48 -9.47
N ILE A 88 -15.33 9.25 -9.00
CA ILE A 88 -14.68 8.99 -7.72
C ILE A 88 -13.18 9.27 -7.89
N PRO A 89 -12.58 10.11 -7.03
CA PRO A 89 -11.13 10.27 -7.03
C PRO A 89 -10.47 8.96 -6.55
N ASN A 90 -9.69 8.34 -7.42
CA ASN A 90 -9.03 7.07 -7.19
C ASN A 90 -7.86 7.19 -6.20
N GLY A 91 -7.63 6.15 -5.39
CA GLY A 91 -6.47 6.02 -4.51
C GLY A 91 -6.82 5.85 -3.03
N LEU A 92 -5.87 5.31 -2.25
CA LEU A 92 -6.07 4.93 -0.85
C LEU A 92 -4.98 5.46 0.08
N PRO A 93 -5.32 5.70 1.37
CA PRO A 93 -4.31 5.84 2.40
C PRO A 93 -3.67 4.47 2.67
N GLY A 94 -2.36 4.45 2.90
CA GLY A 94 -1.62 3.18 2.99
C GLY A 94 -0.12 3.28 3.18
N VAL A 95 0.47 4.49 3.15
CA VAL A 95 1.92 4.69 3.34
C VAL A 95 2.40 4.17 4.70
N GLU A 96 1.64 4.44 5.77
CA GLU A 96 1.96 4.02 7.14
C GLU A 96 1.71 2.52 7.35
N THR A 97 0.59 2.01 6.81
CA THR A 97 0.14 0.63 7.05
C THR A 97 0.79 -0.42 6.15
N ARG A 98 1.41 -0.04 5.03
CA ARG A 98 2.03 -0.97 4.06
C ARG A 98 2.98 -1.97 4.72
N VAL A 99 3.93 -1.47 5.51
CA VAL A 99 4.97 -2.32 6.11
C VAL A 99 4.40 -3.15 7.27
N LEU A 100 3.39 -2.63 7.96
CA LEU A 100 2.71 -3.30 9.07
C LEU A 100 1.90 -4.49 8.59
N LEU A 101 1.21 -4.32 7.46
CA LEU A 101 0.39 -5.35 6.86
C LEU A 101 1.27 -6.52 6.40
N LEU A 102 2.40 -6.19 5.77
CA LEU A 102 3.37 -7.20 5.34
C LEU A 102 4.10 -7.85 6.52
N PHE A 103 4.32 -7.13 7.62
CA PHE A 103 4.90 -7.72 8.83
C PHE A 103 3.93 -8.71 9.48
N THR A 104 2.69 -8.29 9.74
CA THR A 104 1.66 -9.13 10.40
C THR A 104 1.19 -10.28 9.51
N GLY A 105 0.77 -9.96 8.28
CA GLY A 105 0.23 -10.95 7.34
C GLY A 105 1.30 -11.75 6.59
N GLY A 106 2.54 -11.27 6.54
CA GLY A 106 3.65 -11.91 5.86
C GLY A 106 4.57 -12.64 6.83
N ILE A 107 5.33 -11.91 7.65
CA ILE A 107 6.34 -12.49 8.55
C ILE A 107 5.67 -13.29 9.67
N LEU A 108 4.79 -12.67 10.45
CA LEU A 108 4.18 -13.31 11.63
C LEU A 108 3.19 -14.41 11.26
N SER A 109 2.75 -14.46 10.01
CA SER A 109 1.94 -15.55 9.46
C SER A 109 2.78 -16.57 8.68
N GLU A 110 4.11 -16.49 8.75
CA GLU A 110 5.07 -17.43 8.14
C GLU A 110 4.95 -17.58 6.62
N ARG A 111 4.41 -16.56 5.94
CA ARG A 111 4.24 -16.56 4.47
C ARG A 111 5.48 -16.05 3.74
N ILE A 112 6.29 -15.22 4.41
CA ILE A 112 7.58 -14.74 3.91
C ILE A 112 8.61 -14.70 5.02
N SER A 113 9.89 -14.85 4.66
CA SER A 113 10.99 -14.64 5.61
C SER A 113 11.20 -13.15 5.92
N PRO A 114 11.80 -12.80 7.06
CA PRO A 114 12.22 -11.43 7.36
C PRO A 114 13.16 -10.85 6.30
N GLN A 115 14.04 -11.66 5.72
CA GLN A 115 14.93 -11.27 4.64
C GLN A 115 14.14 -10.86 3.40
N LYS A 116 13.11 -11.64 3.02
CA LYS A 116 12.26 -11.30 1.88
C LYS A 116 11.45 -10.03 2.14
N PHE A 117 10.97 -9.83 3.37
CA PHE A 117 10.33 -8.58 3.78
C PHE A 117 11.25 -7.36 3.58
N VAL A 118 12.50 -7.43 4.05
CA VAL A 118 13.49 -6.35 3.87
C VAL A 118 13.80 -6.13 2.39
N GLU A 119 13.97 -7.22 1.65
CA GLU A 119 14.26 -7.21 0.22
C GLU A 119 13.23 -6.39 -0.55
N VAL A 120 11.93 -6.69 -0.41
CA VAL A 120 10.87 -6.07 -1.23
C VAL A 120 10.42 -4.70 -0.73
N THR A 121 10.66 -4.37 0.55
CA THR A 121 10.22 -3.09 1.14
C THR A 121 11.31 -2.02 1.17
N SER A 122 12.59 -2.43 1.16
CA SER A 122 13.73 -1.55 1.43
C SER A 122 14.86 -1.72 0.40
N THR A 123 15.44 -2.93 0.29
CA THR A 123 16.64 -3.14 -0.55
C THR A 123 16.35 -2.99 -2.04
N ASN A 124 15.34 -3.69 -2.57
CA ASN A 124 15.01 -3.63 -3.99
C ASN A 124 14.48 -2.26 -4.42
N PRO A 125 13.62 -1.55 -3.66
CA PRO A 125 13.27 -0.16 -3.97
C PRO A 125 14.50 0.76 -4.07
N ALA A 126 15.47 0.64 -3.15
CA ALA A 126 16.69 1.44 -3.21
C ALA A 126 17.53 1.13 -4.47
N LYS A 127 17.68 -0.14 -4.81
CA LYS A 127 18.37 -0.58 -6.04
C LYS A 127 17.65 -0.08 -7.30
N LEU A 128 16.35 -0.29 -7.39
CA LEU A 128 15.50 0.09 -8.54
C LEU A 128 15.54 1.60 -8.80
N TYR A 129 15.45 2.41 -7.75
CA TYR A 129 15.38 3.87 -7.88
C TYR A 129 16.75 4.57 -7.81
N GLY A 130 17.85 3.81 -7.71
CA GLY A 130 19.21 4.36 -7.72
C GLY A 130 19.60 5.12 -6.44
N LEU A 131 19.14 4.65 -5.28
CA LEU A 131 19.38 5.27 -3.98
C LEU A 131 20.63 4.70 -3.30
N LYS A 132 21.79 5.29 -3.56
CA LYS A 132 23.11 4.74 -3.17
C LYS A 132 23.32 4.52 -1.67
N LYS A 133 22.71 5.35 -0.81
CA LYS A 133 22.90 5.32 0.66
C LYS A 133 21.69 4.74 1.42
N LYS A 134 20.73 4.12 0.73
CA LYS A 134 19.46 3.66 1.32
C LYS A 134 19.28 2.15 1.16
N GLY A 135 18.37 1.58 1.95
CA GLY A 135 17.88 0.21 1.76
C GLY A 135 18.82 -0.90 2.23
N ALA A 136 19.90 -0.57 2.96
CA ALA A 136 20.79 -1.51 3.59
C ALA A 136 21.33 -0.97 4.93
N ILE A 137 21.76 -1.88 5.80
CA ILE A 137 22.44 -1.57 7.06
C ILE A 137 23.92 -1.91 6.88
N GLY A 138 24.80 -0.92 7.01
CA GLY A 138 26.24 -1.09 6.92
C GLY A 138 26.97 0.25 6.89
N PRO A 139 28.30 0.25 7.09
CA PRO A 139 29.09 1.48 7.02
C PRO A 139 28.88 2.22 5.69
N GLY A 140 28.70 3.54 5.77
CA GLY A 140 28.47 4.40 4.59
C GLY A 140 27.00 4.56 4.15
N PHE A 141 26.07 3.77 4.69
CA PHE A 141 24.63 3.95 4.50
C PHE A 141 24.06 4.95 5.50
N ASP A 142 22.96 5.59 5.11
CA ASP A 142 22.21 6.42 6.03
C ASP A 142 21.60 5.53 7.13
N ALA A 143 21.68 5.98 8.39
CA ALA A 143 21.09 5.29 9.53
C ALA A 143 19.56 5.47 9.55
N ASP A 144 18.90 4.89 8.55
CA ASP A 144 17.46 4.79 8.38
C ASP A 144 17.01 3.39 8.83
N ILE A 145 16.56 3.29 10.09
CA ILE A 145 16.37 2.01 10.78
C ILE A 145 15.00 1.99 11.46
N VAL A 146 14.29 0.87 11.34
CA VAL A 146 13.07 0.60 12.10
C VAL A 146 13.36 -0.47 13.14
N ILE A 147 13.05 -0.18 14.40
CA ILE A 147 13.13 -1.14 15.51
C ILE A 147 11.71 -1.59 15.82
N TRP A 148 11.46 -2.88 15.72
CA TRP A 148 10.17 -3.51 16.03
C TRP A 148 10.12 -3.97 17.48
N TYR A 149 8.93 -4.18 18.01
CA TYR A 149 8.80 -4.84 19.30
C TYR A 149 9.18 -6.31 19.22
N SER A 150 9.78 -6.83 20.29
CA SER A 150 9.88 -8.27 20.49
C SER A 150 8.48 -8.87 20.67
N GLN A 151 8.31 -10.16 20.35
CA GLN A 151 7.00 -10.81 20.43
C GLN A 151 6.35 -10.72 21.83
N LYS A 152 7.15 -10.75 22.90
CA LYS A 152 6.64 -10.63 24.28
C LYS A 152 6.35 -9.19 24.70
N GLY A 153 6.93 -8.21 24.00
CA GLY A 153 6.89 -6.79 24.36
C GLY A 153 5.79 -5.99 23.66
N PHE A 154 4.92 -6.64 22.90
CA PHE A 154 3.86 -5.99 22.13
C PHE A 154 2.49 -6.60 22.43
N GLN A 155 1.46 -5.75 22.50
CA GLN A 155 0.08 -6.17 22.61
C GLN A 155 -0.62 -5.91 21.26
N PRO A 156 -1.21 -6.95 20.63
CA PRO A 156 -2.00 -6.76 19.41
C PRO A 156 -3.14 -5.77 19.63
N PHE A 157 -3.49 -5.05 18.57
CA PHE A 157 -4.56 -4.06 18.61
C PHE A 157 -5.32 -4.05 17.28
N LYS A 158 -6.57 -3.57 17.32
CA LYS A 158 -7.35 -3.31 16.11
C LYS A 158 -7.09 -1.88 15.66
N LEU A 159 -6.69 -1.71 14.40
CA LEU A 159 -6.38 -0.39 13.85
C LEU A 159 -7.63 0.47 13.80
N THR A 160 -7.52 1.70 14.27
CA THR A 160 -8.47 2.78 13.98
C THR A 160 -7.79 3.92 13.25
N ASN A 161 -8.57 4.72 12.52
CA ASN A 161 -8.03 5.85 11.77
C ASN A 161 -7.29 6.88 12.65
N GLU A 162 -7.74 7.08 13.89
CA GLU A 162 -7.16 8.05 14.84
C GLU A 162 -5.73 7.69 15.25
N MET A 163 -5.34 6.41 15.08
CA MET A 163 -3.99 5.94 15.37
C MET A 163 -2.98 6.29 14.25
N LEU A 164 -3.46 6.76 13.09
CA LEU A 164 -2.64 7.03 11.91
C LEU A 164 -2.26 8.51 11.83
N HIS A 165 -1.03 8.75 11.38
CA HIS A 165 -0.39 10.06 11.32
C HIS A 165 -0.58 10.71 9.95
N HIS A 166 -1.83 10.82 9.51
CA HIS A 166 -2.20 11.38 8.20
C HIS A 166 -3.36 12.37 8.30
N ALA A 167 -3.60 13.12 7.22
CA ALA A 167 -4.66 14.13 7.16
C ALA A 167 -6.00 13.56 6.65
N ILE A 168 -6.15 12.23 6.57
CA ILE A 168 -7.30 11.55 5.96
C ILE A 168 -8.26 11.10 7.05
N ASP A 169 -9.56 11.15 6.74
CA ASP A 169 -10.69 10.89 7.62
C ASP A 169 -11.13 9.42 7.65
N TYR A 170 -10.38 8.52 7.00
CA TYR A 170 -10.63 7.08 7.03
C TYR A 170 -9.37 6.28 6.71
N THR A 171 -9.41 4.99 7.04
CA THR A 171 -8.46 3.98 6.57
C THR A 171 -9.21 2.78 5.99
N PRO A 172 -8.76 2.18 4.87
CA PRO A 172 -9.37 0.96 4.34
C PRO A 172 -9.12 -0.27 5.22
N LEU A 173 -8.24 -0.16 6.23
CA LEU A 173 -7.86 -1.23 7.14
C LEU A 173 -8.48 -1.07 8.54
N GLU A 174 -9.54 -0.29 8.65
CA GLU A 174 -10.29 -0.05 9.89
C GLU A 174 -10.73 -1.38 10.52
N GLY A 175 -10.47 -1.54 11.83
CA GLY A 175 -10.81 -2.73 12.61
C GLY A 175 -9.93 -3.97 12.37
N ILE A 176 -8.96 -3.92 11.44
CA ILE A 176 -8.01 -5.02 11.20
C ILE A 176 -7.04 -5.13 12.37
N GLU A 177 -6.81 -6.36 12.86
CA GLU A 177 -5.86 -6.63 13.94
C GLU A 177 -4.41 -6.62 13.42
N PHE A 178 -3.57 -5.78 14.04
CA PHE A 178 -2.13 -5.78 13.85
C PHE A 178 -1.42 -6.41 15.04
N LYS A 179 -0.42 -7.23 14.74
CA LYS A 179 0.33 -8.02 15.74
C LYS A 179 1.72 -7.46 16.04
N ASN A 180 2.11 -6.37 15.39
CA ASN A 180 3.33 -5.61 15.69
C ASN A 180 3.22 -4.18 15.15
N TRP A 181 4.08 -3.29 15.64
CA TRP A 181 4.21 -1.89 15.22
C TRP A 181 5.67 -1.40 15.36
N PRO A 182 6.13 -0.41 14.60
CA PRO A 182 7.42 0.25 14.82
C PRO A 182 7.51 0.78 16.25
N ARG A 183 8.43 0.23 17.04
CA ARG A 183 8.76 0.79 18.35
C ARG A 183 9.53 2.09 18.19
N TYR A 184 10.49 2.09 17.25
CA TYR A 184 11.23 3.28 16.85
C TYR A 184 11.38 3.32 15.33
N THR A 185 11.30 4.53 14.78
CA THR A 185 11.80 4.82 13.43
C THR A 185 12.90 5.87 13.56
N ILE A 186 14.06 5.54 12.99
CA ILE A 186 15.27 6.35 13.00
C ILE A 186 15.52 6.78 11.56
N ILE A 187 15.76 8.07 11.33
CA ILE A 187 16.12 8.62 10.02
C ILE A 187 17.45 9.36 10.15
N ARG A 188 18.46 8.95 9.39
CA ARG A 188 19.83 9.48 9.42
C ARG A 188 20.35 9.64 10.87
N GLY A 189 20.12 8.63 11.71
CA GLY A 189 20.61 8.59 13.09
C GLY A 189 19.78 9.37 14.11
N ARG A 190 18.64 9.97 13.72
CA ARG A 190 17.72 10.64 14.64
C ARG A 190 16.43 9.85 14.80
N VAL A 191 16.01 9.62 16.04
CA VAL A 191 14.68 9.06 16.33
C VAL A 191 13.62 10.09 15.88
N VAL A 192 12.74 9.68 14.98
CA VAL A 192 11.64 10.51 14.46
C VAL A 192 10.26 9.96 14.84
N PHE A 193 10.21 8.70 15.25
CA PHE A 193 9.00 8.03 15.74
C PHE A 193 9.37 7.19 16.96
N SER A 194 8.56 7.25 18.01
CA SER A 194 8.78 6.48 19.23
C SER A 194 7.45 6.11 19.90
N HIS A 195 7.26 4.83 20.18
CA HIS A 195 6.11 4.31 20.95
C HIS A 195 4.74 4.82 20.49
N GLY A 196 4.50 4.85 19.18
CA GLY A 196 3.23 5.30 18.61
C GLY A 196 3.20 6.77 18.19
N GLU A 197 4.19 7.57 18.59
CA GLU A 197 4.17 9.02 18.40
C GLU A 197 5.25 9.52 17.44
N VAL A 198 4.92 10.55 16.65
CA VAL A 198 5.89 11.29 15.85
C VAL A 198 6.63 12.29 16.74
N VAL A 199 7.90 12.00 17.03
CA VAL A 199 8.79 12.86 17.84
C VAL A 199 9.77 13.68 16.99
N GLY A 200 9.78 13.45 15.68
CA GLY A 200 10.61 14.19 14.73
C GLY A 200 10.10 15.62 14.49
N LYS A 201 11.01 16.53 14.13
CA LYS A 201 10.65 17.91 13.77
C LYS A 201 10.40 18.03 12.26
N MET A 202 9.36 18.78 11.90
CA MET A 202 9.08 19.15 10.50
C MET A 202 10.32 19.83 9.87
N GLY A 203 10.56 19.56 8.58
CA GLY A 203 11.69 20.12 7.84
C GLY A 203 13.00 19.33 7.95
N TYR A 204 13.06 18.26 8.77
CA TYR A 204 14.25 17.40 8.83
C TYR A 204 14.49 16.59 7.54
N GLY A 205 13.42 16.29 6.79
CA GLY A 205 13.49 15.60 5.49
C GLY A 205 14.34 16.37 4.47
N GLN A 206 15.01 15.64 3.59
CA GLN A 206 15.86 16.22 2.54
C GLN A 206 15.52 15.58 1.20
N PHE A 207 15.55 16.37 0.13
CA PHE A 207 15.47 15.85 -1.22
C PHE A 207 16.66 14.94 -1.51
N ILE A 208 16.40 13.78 -2.11
CA ILE A 208 17.44 12.80 -2.46
C ILE A 208 17.60 12.78 -3.98
N LYS A 209 18.74 13.31 -4.47
CA LYS A 209 19.12 13.16 -5.88
C LYS A 209 19.44 11.68 -6.15
N ARG A 210 18.76 11.11 -7.14
CA ARG A 210 18.87 9.69 -7.50
C ARG A 210 19.99 9.46 -8.51
N GLY A 211 20.59 8.27 -8.45
CA GLY A 211 21.48 7.77 -9.49
C GLY A 211 20.73 6.91 -10.53
N LYS A 212 21.50 6.19 -11.34
CA LYS A 212 20.98 5.10 -12.17
C LYS A 212 20.60 3.91 -11.27
N SER A 213 19.60 3.14 -11.69
CA SER A 213 19.24 1.86 -11.06
C SER A 213 20.46 0.94 -11.00
N SER A 214 20.57 0.15 -9.93
CA SER A 214 21.58 -0.91 -9.82
C SER A 214 21.00 -2.31 -10.10
N LEU A 215 19.73 -2.40 -10.50
CA LEU A 215 19.17 -3.65 -11.02
C LEU A 215 19.71 -3.92 -12.44
N PRO A 216 19.70 -5.18 -12.90
CA PRO A 216 20.12 -5.52 -14.26
C PRO A 216 19.40 -4.64 -15.30
N GLY A 217 20.18 -4.12 -16.24
CA GLY A 217 19.67 -3.30 -17.34
C GLY A 217 19.02 -4.15 -18.44
N PRO A 218 18.89 -3.60 -19.66
CA PRO A 218 18.49 -4.37 -20.83
C PRO A 218 19.32 -5.65 -20.95
N ARG A 219 18.67 -6.75 -21.35
CA ARG A 219 19.35 -8.05 -21.51
C ARG A 219 20.17 -8.16 -22.80
N ASP A 220 20.16 -7.12 -23.64
CA ASP A 220 20.73 -7.13 -24.99
C ASP A 220 20.25 -8.30 -25.86
N VAL A 221 19.02 -8.76 -25.61
CA VAL A 221 18.33 -9.80 -26.39
C VAL A 221 17.33 -9.13 -27.33
N TRP A 222 17.52 -9.35 -28.62
CA TRP A 222 16.72 -8.76 -29.69
C TRP A 222 15.92 -9.83 -30.41
N PHE A 223 14.70 -9.49 -30.82
CA PHE A 223 13.86 -10.39 -31.59
C PHE A 223 14.36 -10.55 -33.04
N SER A 224 14.97 -9.51 -33.60
CA SER A 224 15.49 -9.47 -34.98
C SER A 224 16.94 -8.95 -35.03
N GLU A 225 17.46 -8.78 -36.23
CA GLU A 225 18.80 -8.20 -36.50
C GLU A 225 18.89 -6.70 -36.23
N TRP A 226 17.77 -6.00 -36.08
CA TRP A 226 17.77 -4.57 -35.79
C TRP A 226 18.44 -4.25 -34.45
N ARG A 227 19.23 -3.17 -34.40
CA ARG A 227 19.89 -2.66 -33.18
C ARG A 227 19.60 -1.15 -33.03
N PRO A 228 19.31 -0.66 -31.80
CA PRO A 228 19.09 0.76 -31.53
C PRO A 228 20.34 1.62 -31.72
#